data_AF-A0A0B1T2N6-F1
#
_entry.id   AF-A0A0B1T2N6-F1
#
_cell.length_a   1.000
_cell.length_b   1.000
_cell.length_c   1.000
_cell.angle_alpha   90.00
_cell.angle_beta   90.00
_cell.angle_gamma   90.00
#
_symmetry.space_group_name_H-M   'P 1'
#
loop_
_entity.id
_entity.type
_entity.pdbx_description
1 polymer ?
#
loop_
_entity_poly.entity_id
_entity_poly.type
_entity_poly.pdbx_seq_one_letter_code
_entity_poly.pdbx_strand_id
1 'polypeptide(L)'
;MISCRSRSMIIDCGLLAATRSKTTSLFTYMREMEKRRQTGADMGYFDDWQMKMLLLDLFFAGMETTVTTLKWGFLLATIHPEVQRKVQEELDNKCAGTIVTLADRPRLPYTQAVINTQ
;
A
#
# COMPACT_ATOMS: atom_id res chain seq x y z
N MET A 1 -50.83 -2.26 -9.62
CA MET A 1 -50.27 -1.13 -10.38
C MET A 1 -49.17 -0.52 -9.53
N ILE A 2 -47.94 -1.04 -9.55
CA ILE A 2 -46.82 -0.56 -10.38
C ILE A 2 -46.89 0.96 -10.62
N SER A 3 -46.06 1.71 -9.91
CA SER A 3 -45.41 2.89 -10.49
C SER A 3 -43.97 2.94 -10.00
N CYS A 4 -43.08 2.66 -10.94
CA CYS A 4 -41.63 2.67 -10.82
C CYS A 4 -41.12 3.81 -11.71
N ARG A 5 -40.43 4.80 -11.13
CA ARG A 5 -39.51 5.77 -11.78
C ARG A 5 -38.90 6.63 -10.65
N SER A 6 -37.62 6.94 -10.58
CA SER A 6 -36.48 6.70 -11.47
C SER A 6 -35.21 6.78 -10.62
N ARG A 7 -34.27 5.85 -10.84
CA ARG A 7 -32.91 5.86 -10.31
C ARG A 7 -32.23 7.21 -10.56
N SER A 8 -31.66 7.80 -9.52
CA SER A 8 -30.32 8.37 -9.64
C SER A 8 -29.56 8.00 -8.37
N MET A 9 -28.62 7.10 -8.56
CA MET A 9 -27.69 6.60 -7.56
C MET A 9 -26.71 7.75 -7.27
N ILE A 10 -27.13 8.69 -6.43
CA ILE A 10 -26.18 9.60 -5.78
C ILE A 10 -25.39 8.72 -4.84
N ILE A 11 -24.23 8.29 -5.31
CA ILE A 11 -23.20 7.73 -4.45
C ILE A 11 -22.96 8.82 -3.39
N ASP A 12 -23.32 8.50 -2.16
CA ASP A 12 -23.12 9.34 -0.98
C ASP A 12 -21.68 9.87 -0.96
N CYS A 13 -21.53 11.13 -1.35
CA CYS A 13 -20.28 11.88 -1.29
C CYS A 13 -19.77 12.00 0.17
N GLY A 14 -20.60 11.65 1.15
CA GLY A 14 -20.27 11.62 2.58
C GLY A 14 -19.51 10.37 3.06
N LEU A 15 -19.64 9.21 2.39
CA LEU A 15 -19.03 7.97 2.89
C LEU A 15 -17.52 7.87 2.56
N LEU A 16 -17.04 8.66 1.60
CA LEU A 16 -15.60 8.79 1.29
C LEU A 16 -14.85 9.73 2.25
N ALA A 17 -15.55 10.51 3.09
CA ALA A 17 -14.92 11.42 4.04
C ALA A 17 -14.36 10.72 5.29
N ALA A 18 -14.66 9.43 5.49
CA ALA A 18 -14.30 8.67 6.70
C ALA A 18 -12.95 7.92 6.61
N THR A 19 -12.31 7.82 5.44
CA THR A 19 -10.96 7.24 5.34
C THR A 19 -9.91 8.33 5.53
N ARG A 20 -9.22 8.27 6.67
CA ARG A 20 -8.17 9.18 7.14
C ARG A 20 -6.87 9.10 6.32
N SER A 21 -6.94 9.19 5.00
CA SER A 21 -5.76 9.32 4.13
C SER A 21 -6.07 10.22 2.93
N LYS A 22 -5.96 11.54 3.11
CA LYS A 22 -5.92 12.52 2.02
C LYS A 22 -4.52 12.58 1.35
N THR A 23 -3.68 11.56 1.52
CA THR A 23 -2.25 11.57 1.17
C THR A 23 -1.84 10.53 0.13
N THR A 24 -2.74 9.64 -0.31
CA THR A 24 -2.44 8.65 -1.35
C THR A 24 -2.06 9.36 -2.66
N SER A 25 -1.05 8.85 -3.38
CA SER A 25 -0.58 9.44 -4.65
C SER A 25 -1.71 9.68 -5.65
N LEU A 26 -2.71 8.78 -5.70
CA LEU A 26 -3.91 8.93 -6.50
C LEU A 26 -4.71 10.20 -6.17
N PHE A 27 -4.91 10.48 -4.89
CA PHE A 27 -5.66 11.66 -4.45
C PHE A 27 -4.92 12.95 -4.82
N THR A 28 -3.59 12.95 -4.71
CA THR A 28 -2.74 14.07 -5.14
C THR A 28 -2.86 14.30 -6.66
N TYR A 29 -2.87 13.22 -7.45
CA TYR A 29 -3.03 13.28 -8.90
C TYR A 29 -4.42 13.82 -9.30
N MET A 30 -5.51 13.29 -8.73
CA MET A 30 -6.88 13.76 -8.98
C MET A 30 -7.06 15.24 -8.61
N ARG A 31 -6.46 15.67 -7.49
CA ARG A 31 -6.50 17.08 -7.06
C ARG A 31 -5.78 17.99 -8.05
N GLU A 32 -4.65 17.54 -8.60
CA GLU A 32 -3.90 18.31 -9.60
C GLU A 32 -4.63 18.37 -10.94
N MET A 33 -5.28 17.28 -11.38
CA MET A 33 -6.16 17.27 -12.55
C MET A 33 -7.30 18.29 -12.41
N GLU A 34 -7.99 18.28 -11.26
CA GLU A 34 -9.11 19.19 -11.01
C GLU A 34 -8.65 20.65 -11.01
N LYS A 35 -7.50 20.93 -10.39
CA LYS A 35 -6.90 22.28 -10.38
C LYS A 35 -6.62 22.76 -11.81
N ARG A 36 -6.00 21.94 -12.66
CA ARG A 36 -5.68 22.31 -14.06
C ARG A 36 -6.93 22.54 -14.89
N ARG A 37 -7.96 21.71 -14.67
CA ARG A 37 -9.27 21.85 -15.29
C ARG A 37 -9.94 23.17 -14.94
N GLN A 38 -9.83 23.61 -13.69
CA GLN A 38 -10.39 24.89 -13.24
C GLN A 38 -9.59 26.11 -13.74
N THR A 39 -8.26 26.02 -13.78
CA THR A 39 -7.41 27.13 -14.22
C THR A 39 -7.26 27.23 -15.74
N GLY A 40 -7.80 26.27 -16.51
CA GLY A 40 -7.59 26.17 -17.95
C GLY A 40 -6.11 25.97 -18.33
N ALA A 41 -5.33 25.40 -17.41
CA ALA A 41 -3.91 25.15 -17.63
C ALA A 41 -3.73 23.91 -18.53
N ASP A 42 -2.56 23.78 -19.16
CA ASP A 42 -2.24 22.59 -19.95
C ASP A 42 -2.32 21.32 -19.11
N MET A 43 -3.08 20.34 -19.59
CA MET A 43 -3.29 19.06 -18.92
C MET A 43 -2.05 18.19 -19.01
N GLY A 44 -1.21 18.31 -20.06
CA GLY A 44 -0.01 17.50 -20.21
C GLY A 44 -0.26 16.00 -19.99
N TYR A 45 0.42 15.41 -19.00
CA TYR A 45 0.27 14.00 -18.60
C TYR A 45 -0.77 13.75 -17.48
N PHE A 46 -1.65 14.73 -17.20
CA PHE A 46 -2.70 14.65 -16.18
C PHE A 46 -4.03 14.27 -16.84
N ASP A 47 -4.12 13.02 -17.28
CA ASP A 47 -5.31 12.45 -17.92
C ASP A 47 -5.74 11.14 -17.23
N ASP A 48 -7.02 10.75 -17.41
CA ASP A 48 -7.60 9.58 -16.75
C ASP A 48 -6.95 8.26 -17.19
N TRP A 49 -6.45 8.18 -18.42
CA TRP A 49 -5.79 7.00 -18.97
C TRP A 49 -4.41 6.82 -18.36
N GLN A 50 -3.60 7.88 -18.34
CA GLN A 50 -2.28 7.90 -17.75
C GLN A 50 -2.34 7.62 -16.24
N MET A 51 -3.35 8.16 -15.54
CA MET A 51 -3.61 7.81 -14.15
C MET A 51 -3.80 6.31 -13.95
N LYS A 52 -4.63 5.66 -14.79
CA LYS A 52 -4.90 4.22 -14.72
C LYS A 52 -3.64 3.41 -15.02
N MET A 53 -2.88 3.81 -16.03
CA MET A 53 -1.64 3.13 -16.40
C MET A 53 -0.59 3.23 -15.28
N LEU A 54 -0.39 4.41 -14.70
CA LEU A 54 0.50 4.58 -13.56
C LEU A 54 0.11 3.73 -12.35
N LEU A 55 -1.19 3.60 -12.07
CA LEU A 55 -1.69 2.73 -11.00
C LEU A 55 -1.43 1.25 -11.30
N LEU A 56 -1.65 0.82 -12.54
CA LEU A 56 -1.40 -0.55 -12.97
C LEU A 56 0.09 -0.88 -12.89
N ASP A 57 0.95 -0.01 -13.43
CA ASP A 57 2.40 -0.18 -13.41
C ASP A 57 2.93 -0.26 -11.97
N LEU A 58 2.51 0.67 -11.09
CA LEU A 58 2.91 0.66 -9.69
C LEU A 58 2.46 -0.62 -8.98
N PHE A 59 1.24 -1.07 -9.28
CA PHE A 59 0.69 -2.30 -8.68
C PHE A 59 1.46 -3.54 -9.15
N PHE A 60 1.64 -3.73 -10.45
CA PHE A 60 2.35 -4.90 -10.98
C PHE A 60 3.83 -4.92 -10.60
N ALA A 61 4.53 -3.78 -10.76
CA ALA A 61 5.93 -3.67 -10.38
C ALA A 61 6.15 -3.94 -8.88
N GLY A 62 5.27 -3.42 -8.02
CA GLY A 62 5.34 -3.66 -6.58
C GLY A 62 4.94 -5.08 -6.19
N MET A 63 3.94 -5.65 -6.86
CA MET A 63 3.39 -6.95 -6.49
C MET A 63 4.34 -8.10 -6.86
N GLU A 64 4.87 -8.13 -8.08
CA GLU A 64 5.78 -9.20 -8.52
C GLU A 64 7.04 -9.25 -7.65
N THR A 65 7.66 -8.09 -7.42
CA THR A 65 8.89 -7.98 -6.62
C THR A 65 8.63 -8.37 -5.17
N THR A 66 7.57 -7.84 -4.54
CA THR A 66 7.22 -8.16 -3.14
C THR A 66 6.89 -9.64 -2.96
N VAL A 67 6.11 -10.24 -3.86
CA VAL A 67 5.78 -11.67 -3.80
C VAL A 67 7.04 -12.52 -3.92
N THR A 68 7.94 -12.16 -4.82
CA THR A 68 9.19 -12.89 -5.03
C THR A 68 10.10 -12.79 -3.80
N THR A 69 10.29 -11.60 -3.23
CA THR A 69 11.06 -11.39 -2.01
C THR A 69 10.48 -12.19 -0.83
N LEU A 70 9.16 -12.17 -0.64
CA LEU A 70 8.52 -12.94 0.43
C LEU A 70 8.67 -14.45 0.24
N LYS A 71 8.54 -14.95 -1.00
CA LYS A 71 8.76 -16.37 -1.32
C LYS A 71 10.16 -16.81 -0.92
N TRP A 72 11.18 -16.04 -1.29
CA TRP A 72 12.56 -16.35 -0.89
C TRP A 72 12.77 -16.22 0.61
N GLY A 73 12.20 -15.19 1.25
CA GLY A 73 12.27 -15.03 2.70
C GLY A 73 11.70 -16.24 3.46
N PHE A 74 10.53 -16.74 3.05
CA PHE A 74 9.95 -17.95 3.63
C PHE A 74 10.76 -19.21 3.32
N LEU A 75 11.24 -19.36 2.08
CA LEU A 75 12.09 -20.48 1.71
C LEU A 75 13.36 -20.52 2.58
N LEU A 76 14.07 -19.39 2.69
CA LEU A 76 15.26 -19.24 3.54
C LEU A 76 14.95 -19.58 5.01
N ALA A 77 13.80 -19.16 5.54
CA ALA A 77 13.38 -19.51 6.89
C ALA A 77 13.18 -21.03 7.06
N THR A 78 12.61 -21.72 6.05
CA THR A 78 12.40 -23.17 6.12
C THR A 78 13.69 -23.98 6.03
N ILE A 79 14.70 -23.51 5.28
CA ILE A 79 15.99 -24.20 5.14
C ILE A 79 16.97 -23.87 6.28
N HIS A 80 16.78 -22.74 6.98
CA HIS A 80 17.61 -22.25 8.07
C HIS A 80 16.80 -22.06 9.37
N PRO A 81 16.31 -23.15 10.00
CA PRO A 81 15.51 -23.07 11.22
C PRO A 81 16.24 -22.36 12.37
N GLU A 82 17.57 -22.40 12.40
CA GLU A 82 18.41 -21.69 13.36
C GLU A 82 18.31 -20.16 13.22
N VAL A 83 18.20 -19.64 11.98
CA VAL A 83 18.01 -18.22 11.72
C VAL A 83 16.59 -17.82 12.09
N GLN A 84 15.60 -18.64 11.72
CA GLN A 84 14.20 -18.42 12.08
C GLN A 84 14.02 -18.35 13.61
N ARG A 85 14.64 -19.26 14.36
CA ARG A 85 14.59 -19.28 15.83
C ARG A 85 15.18 -18.01 16.44
N LYS A 86 16.34 -17.55 15.94
CA LYS A 86 16.97 -16.30 16.42
C LYS A 86 16.12 -15.06 16.14
N VAL A 87 15.46 -15.00 14.98
CA VAL A 87 14.50 -13.92 14.67
C VAL A 87 13.32 -13.96 15.65
N GLN A 88 12.75 -15.13 15.91
CA GLN A 88 11.65 -15.29 16.88
C GLN A 88 12.08 -14.90 18.29
N GLU A 89 13.24 -15.36 18.75
CA GLU A 89 13.82 -14.97 20.05
C GLU A 89 14.01 -13.44 20.16
N GLU A 90 14.48 -12.77 19.12
CA GLU A 90 14.61 -11.30 19.11
C GLU A 90 13.24 -10.62 19.21
N LEU A 91 12.26 -11.09 18.44
CA LEU A 91 10.90 -10.57 18.44
C LEU A 91 10.20 -10.79 19.80
N ASP A 92 10.32 -11.96 20.38
CA ASP A 92 9.75 -12.27 21.70
C ASP A 92 10.40 -11.41 22.79
N ASN A 93 11.72 -11.21 22.73
CA ASN A 93 12.42 -10.41 23.73
C ASN A 93 12.14 -8.90 23.61
N LYS A 94 11.94 -8.38 22.40
CA LYS A 94 11.81 -6.92 22.15
C LYS A 94 10.37 -6.47 21.95
N CYS A 95 9.48 -7.33 21.46
CA CYS A 95 8.12 -6.99 21.07
C CYS A 95 7.04 -7.88 21.72
N ALA A 96 7.38 -8.67 22.75
CA ALA A 96 6.43 -9.53 23.45
C ALA A 96 5.11 -8.82 23.81
N GLY A 97 4.00 -9.45 23.43
CA GLY A 97 2.64 -9.01 23.78
C GLY A 97 2.10 -7.83 22.99
N THR A 98 2.82 -7.36 21.95
CA THR A 98 2.38 -6.22 21.12
C THR A 98 2.48 -6.53 19.63
N ILE A 99 1.64 -5.87 18.83
CA ILE A 99 1.74 -5.94 17.37
C ILE A 99 2.99 -5.18 16.94
N VAL A 100 3.89 -5.86 16.23
CA VAL A 100 5.11 -5.25 15.69
C VAL A 100 4.74 -4.18 14.67
N THR A 101 5.33 -3.00 14.81
CA THR A 101 5.13 -1.87 13.89
C THR A 101 6.44 -1.48 13.22
N LEU A 102 6.36 -0.64 12.17
CA LEU A 102 7.57 -0.09 11.53
C LEU A 102 8.44 0.73 12.50
N ALA A 103 7.86 1.26 13.59
CA ALA A 103 8.61 2.00 14.60
C ALA A 103 9.53 1.11 15.44
N ASP A 104 9.27 -0.21 15.49
CA ASP A 104 10.08 -1.17 16.24
C ASP A 104 11.35 -1.59 15.48
N ARG A 105 11.45 -1.24 14.18
CA ARG A 105 12.59 -1.59 13.30
C ARG A 105 13.97 -1.31 13.93
N PRO A 106 14.23 -0.17 14.61
CA PRO A 106 15.54 0.08 15.24
C PRO A 106 15.87 -0.87 16.41
N ARG A 107 14.86 -1.51 17.00
CA ARG A 107 15.00 -2.43 18.13
C ARG A 107 15.24 -3.88 17.69
N LEU A 108 15.15 -4.15 16.39
CA LEU A 108 15.23 -5.48 15.77
C LEU A 108 16.42 -5.59 14.80
N PRO A 109 17.67 -5.38 15.27
CA PRO A 109 18.83 -5.37 14.39
C PRO A 109 19.10 -6.72 13.69
N TYR A 110 18.83 -7.85 14.34
CA TYR A 110 19.04 -9.17 13.72
C TYR A 110 18.00 -9.44 12.63
N THR A 111 16.73 -9.18 12.92
CA THR A 111 15.63 -9.27 11.95
C THR A 111 15.90 -8.37 10.75
N GLN A 112 16.41 -7.15 10.99
CA GLN A 112 16.77 -6.23 9.91
C GLN A 112 17.91 -6.76 9.04
N ALA A 113 18.92 -7.39 9.65
CA ALA A 113 20.02 -8.00 8.91
C ALA A 113 19.51 -9.12 8.01
N VAL A 114 18.65 -10.01 8.52
CA VAL A 114 18.06 -11.12 7.76
C VAL A 114 17.23 -10.63 6.57
N ILE A 115 16.46 -9.55 6.74
CA ILE A 115 15.70 -8.95 5.64
C ILE A 115 16.62 -8.33 4.58
N ASN A 116 17.72 -7.71 4.99
CA ASN A 116 18.65 -7.04 4.08
C ASN A 116 19.64 -7.97 3.37
N THR A 117 19.78 -9.22 3.81
CA THR A 117 20.69 -10.20 3.20
C THR A 117 20.16 -10.83 1.90
N GLN A 118 18.98 -10.40 1.43
CA GLN A 118 18.32 -10.84 0.20
C GLN A 118 18.61 -9.91 -0.98
#